data_AF-A0A2T0QFL2-F1
#
_entry.id   AF-A0A2T0QFL2-F1
#
_cell.length_a   1.000
_cell.length_b   1.000
_cell.length_c   1.000
_cell.angle_alpha   90.00
_cell.angle_beta   90.00
_cell.angle_gamma   90.00
#
_symmetry.space_group_name_H-M   'P 1'
#
loop_
_entity.id
_entity.type
_entity.pdbx_description
1 polymer ?
#
loop_
_entity_poly.entity_id
_entity_poly.type
_entity_poly.pdbx_seq_one_letter_code
_entity_poly.pdbx_strand_id
1 'polypeptide(L)'
;MNFPPFPASLRRLPGPWSISSPDSRRKAVESLPPSSERRSEALDALERVLAAVIDLWDARKDAYSMPGHFDDAWWTYDHNFDQRMPTFDDVSPEAVSDVLAAEVDPQTLFGLPWTGLPDDIAERVGRIWLWSRVGDTADHLLKWLHLALRADAADDQGIGRDRARLLVLVKEALPRLPEWTGFLALLVIETLGGSDEIAYLTELANDPDVPEQTRANAAESLGNLRDRLAKEGGASASPERAS
;
A
#
# COMPACT_ATOMS: atom_id res chain seq x y z
N MET A 1 -20.57 19.78 -1.74
CA MET A 1 -19.11 19.84 -2.01
C MET A 1 -18.86 19.05 -3.29
N ASN A 2 -18.07 19.58 -4.22
CA ASN A 2 -17.61 18.81 -5.38
C ASN A 2 -16.31 18.14 -4.97
N PHE A 3 -16.39 16.85 -4.70
CA PHE A 3 -15.22 16.08 -4.34
C PHE A 3 -14.58 15.46 -5.60
N PRO A 4 -13.25 15.24 -5.63
CA PRO A 4 -12.57 14.69 -6.80
C PRO A 4 -13.03 13.25 -7.10
N PRO A 5 -13.11 12.84 -8.38
CA PRO A 5 -13.59 11.52 -8.76
C PRO A 5 -12.70 10.40 -8.19
N PHE A 6 -13.25 9.18 -8.13
CA PHE A 6 -12.47 7.97 -7.82
C PHE A 6 -11.16 7.94 -8.62
N PRO A 7 -10.01 7.59 -8.01
CA PRO A 7 -8.71 7.70 -8.66
C PRO A 7 -8.67 6.90 -9.96
N ALA A 8 -8.62 7.60 -11.09
CA ALA A 8 -8.55 6.97 -12.41
C ALA A 8 -7.29 6.11 -12.57
N SER A 9 -6.26 6.39 -11.77
CA SER A 9 -5.04 5.60 -11.67
C SER A 9 -5.26 4.15 -11.25
N LEU A 10 -6.42 3.79 -10.68
CA LEU A 10 -6.71 2.41 -10.27
C LEU A 10 -7.43 1.57 -11.35
N ARG A 11 -7.91 2.22 -12.42
CA ARG A 11 -8.68 1.54 -13.49
C ARG A 11 -7.81 0.65 -14.35
N ARG A 12 -8.23 -0.58 -14.66
CA ARG A 12 -7.44 -1.53 -15.48
C ARG A 12 -6.06 -1.86 -14.90
N LEU A 13 -5.98 -2.06 -13.58
CA LEU A 13 -4.81 -2.72 -13.01
C LEU A 13 -4.77 -4.19 -13.49
N PRO A 14 -3.58 -4.77 -13.71
CA PRO A 14 -3.50 -6.19 -14.04
C PRO A 14 -3.87 -7.05 -12.81
N GLY A 15 -4.40 -8.24 -13.07
CA GLY A 15 -4.60 -9.22 -12.00
C GLY A 15 -3.24 -9.70 -11.45
N PRO A 16 -3.10 -9.94 -10.14
CA PRO A 16 -4.14 -9.91 -9.11
C PRO A 16 -4.37 -8.52 -8.47
N TRP A 17 -3.64 -7.49 -8.90
CA TRP A 17 -3.62 -6.17 -8.27
C TRP A 17 -4.92 -5.37 -8.46
N SER A 18 -5.74 -5.72 -9.46
CA SER A 18 -7.09 -5.14 -9.63
C SER A 18 -8.14 -5.67 -8.66
N ILE A 19 -7.90 -6.82 -8.00
CA ILE A 19 -8.87 -7.47 -7.12
C ILE A 19 -9.06 -6.61 -5.87
N SER A 20 -10.29 -6.18 -5.59
CA SER A 20 -10.59 -5.33 -4.43
C SER A 20 -10.51 -6.11 -3.12
N SER A 21 -11.05 -7.33 -3.10
CA SER A 21 -11.09 -8.21 -1.92
C SER A 21 -9.68 -8.61 -1.44
N PRO A 22 -9.29 -8.30 -0.19
CA PRO A 22 -7.99 -8.66 0.34
C PRO A 22 -7.75 -10.18 0.36
N ASP A 23 -8.77 -10.97 0.73
CA ASP A 23 -8.64 -12.43 0.81
C ASP A 23 -8.51 -13.09 -0.56
N SER A 24 -9.29 -12.62 -1.55
CA SER A 24 -9.22 -13.14 -2.91
C SER A 24 -7.89 -12.76 -3.57
N ARG A 25 -7.41 -11.53 -3.33
CA ARG A 25 -6.11 -11.05 -3.80
C ARG A 25 -4.97 -11.83 -3.16
N ARG A 26 -5.00 -12.07 -1.85
CA ARG A 26 -3.99 -12.87 -1.14
C ARG A 26 -3.85 -14.26 -1.78
N LYS A 27 -4.97 -14.98 -1.96
CA LYS A 27 -4.98 -16.30 -2.60
C LYS A 27 -4.38 -16.27 -4.02
N ALA A 28 -4.70 -15.24 -4.80
CA ALA A 28 -4.15 -15.10 -6.14
C ALA A 28 -2.63 -14.82 -6.12
N VAL A 29 -2.17 -13.94 -5.23
CA VAL A 29 -0.75 -13.57 -5.05
C VAL A 29 0.10 -14.74 -4.55
N GLU A 30 -0.42 -15.59 -3.65
CA GLU A 30 0.29 -16.78 -3.12
C GLU A 30 0.75 -17.74 -4.23
N SER A 31 0.02 -17.78 -5.34
CA SER A 31 0.33 -18.63 -6.50
C SER A 31 1.14 -17.93 -7.61
N LEU A 32 1.45 -16.64 -7.45
CA LEU A 32 2.02 -15.81 -8.52
C LEU A 32 3.55 -15.95 -8.58
N PRO A 33 4.12 -16.58 -9.63
CA PRO A 33 5.57 -16.70 -9.75
C PRO A 33 6.24 -15.35 -10.05
N PRO A 34 7.43 -15.08 -9.49
CA PRO A 34 8.13 -13.80 -9.63
C PRO A 34 8.92 -13.68 -10.95
N SER A 35 8.27 -13.93 -12.10
CA SER A 35 8.90 -13.75 -13.41
C SER A 35 9.17 -12.26 -13.70
N SER A 36 10.09 -11.98 -14.62
CA SER A 36 10.41 -10.59 -15.02
C SER A 36 9.17 -9.81 -15.48
N GLU A 37 8.29 -10.43 -16.26
CA GLU A 37 7.01 -9.83 -16.69
C GLU A 37 6.14 -9.45 -15.48
N ARG A 38 5.96 -10.38 -14.53
CA ARG A 38 5.13 -10.13 -13.33
C ARG A 38 5.72 -9.07 -12.41
N ARG A 39 7.06 -9.02 -12.29
CA ARG A 39 7.72 -7.95 -11.52
C ARG A 39 7.52 -6.59 -12.19
N SER A 40 7.65 -6.51 -13.51
CA SER A 40 7.38 -5.27 -14.25
C SER A 40 5.92 -4.81 -14.07
N GLU A 41 4.95 -5.72 -14.24
CA GLU A 41 3.53 -5.42 -14.03
C GLU A 41 3.24 -4.96 -12.58
N ALA A 42 3.86 -5.61 -11.60
CA ALA A 42 3.71 -5.24 -10.19
C ALA A 42 4.34 -3.88 -9.88
N LEU A 43 5.48 -3.54 -10.47
CA LEU A 43 6.09 -2.22 -10.33
C LEU A 43 5.23 -1.11 -10.93
N ASP A 44 4.66 -1.33 -12.12
CA ASP A 44 3.72 -0.41 -12.76
C ASP A 44 2.44 -0.24 -11.94
N ALA A 45 1.93 -1.34 -11.37
CA ALA A 45 0.79 -1.31 -10.47
C ALA A 45 1.10 -0.56 -9.17
N LEU A 46 2.28 -0.80 -8.57
CA LEU A 46 2.70 -0.15 -7.33
C LEU A 46 2.78 1.36 -7.49
N GLU A 47 3.38 1.86 -8.57
CA GLU A 47 3.47 3.29 -8.86
C GLU A 47 2.08 3.96 -8.84
N ARG A 48 1.11 3.34 -9.53
CA ARG A 48 -0.27 3.82 -9.61
C ARG A 48 -1.01 3.73 -8.29
N VAL A 49 -0.78 2.66 -7.54
CA VAL A 49 -1.41 2.41 -6.24
C VAL A 49 -0.85 3.35 -5.17
N LEU A 50 0.47 3.59 -5.12
CA LEU A 50 1.07 4.54 -4.17
C LEU A 50 0.55 5.97 -4.40
N ALA A 51 0.42 6.40 -5.65
CA ALA A 51 -0.20 7.67 -5.98
C ALA A 51 -1.65 7.75 -5.44
N ALA A 52 -2.44 6.69 -5.63
CA ALA A 52 -3.80 6.62 -5.12
C ALA A 52 -3.88 6.60 -3.58
N VAL A 53 -2.96 5.90 -2.89
CA VAL A 53 -2.86 5.92 -1.42
C VAL A 53 -2.67 7.35 -0.93
N ILE A 54 -1.73 8.07 -1.54
CA ILE A 54 -1.38 9.45 -1.17
C ILE A 54 -2.58 10.37 -1.40
N ASP A 55 -3.22 10.31 -2.58
CA ASP A 55 -4.37 11.15 -2.91
C ASP A 55 -5.55 10.91 -1.95
N LEU A 56 -5.83 9.64 -1.61
CA LEU A 56 -6.90 9.28 -0.68
C LEU A 56 -6.56 9.67 0.78
N TRP A 57 -5.28 9.60 1.16
CA TRP A 57 -4.80 10.01 2.47
C TRP A 57 -4.85 11.52 2.67
N ASP A 58 -4.44 12.29 1.67
CA ASP A 58 -4.52 13.75 1.75
C ASP A 58 -5.98 14.22 1.81
N ALA A 59 -6.87 13.59 1.05
CA ALA A 59 -8.32 13.85 1.11
C ALA A 59 -8.98 13.41 2.44
N ARG A 60 -8.37 12.51 3.21
CA ARG A 60 -8.90 12.03 4.50
C ARG A 60 -8.94 13.12 5.57
N LYS A 61 -8.04 14.12 5.51
CA LYS A 61 -7.96 15.21 6.50
C LYS A 61 -9.27 16.00 6.63
N ASP A 62 -10.10 16.01 5.58
CA ASP A 62 -11.37 16.76 5.55
C ASP A 62 -12.63 15.87 5.65
N ALA A 63 -12.50 14.54 5.55
CA ALA A 63 -13.64 13.67 5.16
C ALA A 63 -14.22 12.76 6.27
N TYR A 64 -13.54 12.60 7.40
CA TYR A 64 -13.88 11.56 8.38
C TYR A 64 -14.47 12.15 9.67
N SER A 65 -15.73 12.56 9.60
CA SER A 65 -16.60 12.55 10.77
C SER A 65 -17.64 11.46 10.56
N MET A 66 -17.27 10.23 10.92
CA MET A 66 -18.21 9.14 11.06
C MET A 66 -18.61 9.00 12.54
N PRO A 67 -19.83 8.52 12.85
CA PRO A 67 -20.23 8.21 14.22
C PRO A 67 -19.24 7.25 14.90
N GLY A 68 -19.07 7.36 16.21
CA GLY A 68 -18.06 6.59 16.95
C GLY A 68 -18.23 5.06 16.89
N HIS A 69 -19.44 4.55 16.59
CA HIS A 69 -19.70 3.12 16.42
C HIS A 69 -19.60 2.65 14.96
N PHE A 70 -19.28 3.56 14.02
CA PHE A 70 -19.16 3.21 12.60
C PHE A 70 -18.10 2.15 12.37
N ASP A 71 -16.90 2.34 12.93
CA ASP A 71 -15.77 1.42 12.74
C ASP A 71 -16.10 0.00 13.27
N ASP A 72 -16.79 -0.08 14.42
CA ASP A 72 -17.23 -1.33 15.04
C ASP A 72 -18.32 -2.06 14.24
N ALA A 73 -19.14 -1.34 13.48
CA ALA A 73 -20.17 -1.92 12.62
C ALA A 73 -19.65 -2.20 11.20
N TRP A 74 -18.69 -1.40 10.72
CA TRP A 74 -18.20 -1.40 9.35
C TRP A 74 -17.67 -2.74 8.89
N TRP A 75 -16.93 -3.46 9.75
CA TRP A 75 -16.39 -4.78 9.42
C TRP A 75 -17.46 -5.83 9.09
N THR A 76 -18.71 -5.63 9.52
CA THR A 76 -19.82 -6.54 9.19
C THR A 76 -20.29 -6.37 7.74
N TYR A 77 -20.11 -5.17 7.18
CA TYR A 77 -20.63 -4.80 5.86
C TYR A 77 -19.55 -4.75 4.79
N ASP A 78 -18.28 -4.59 5.16
CA ASP A 78 -17.17 -4.41 4.21
C ASP A 78 -17.08 -5.53 3.16
N HIS A 79 -17.40 -6.76 3.55
CA HIS A 79 -17.40 -7.93 2.68
C HIS A 79 -18.46 -7.83 1.56
N ASN A 80 -19.60 -7.18 1.82
CA ASN A 80 -20.65 -7.00 0.81
C ASN A 80 -20.18 -6.10 -0.32
N PHE A 81 -19.36 -5.09 0.00
CA PHE A 81 -18.72 -4.23 -0.99
C PHE A 81 -17.74 -5.02 -1.85
N ASP A 82 -16.93 -5.90 -1.25
CA ASP A 82 -16.00 -6.76 -1.99
C ASP A 82 -16.71 -7.72 -2.96
N GLN A 83 -17.87 -8.26 -2.57
CA GLN A 83 -18.65 -9.15 -3.44
C GLN A 83 -19.27 -8.40 -4.62
N ARG A 84 -19.75 -7.18 -4.40
CA ARG A 84 -20.46 -6.37 -5.40
C ARG A 84 -19.52 -5.59 -6.31
N MET A 85 -18.33 -5.26 -5.83
CA MET A 85 -17.28 -4.56 -6.57
C MET A 85 -15.98 -5.38 -6.51
N PRO A 86 -15.91 -6.54 -7.20
CA PRO A 86 -14.80 -7.48 -7.08
C PRO A 86 -13.46 -6.94 -7.59
N THR A 87 -13.49 -5.89 -8.42
CA THR A 87 -12.31 -5.19 -8.91
C THR A 87 -12.43 -3.67 -8.75
N PHE A 88 -11.31 -2.96 -8.83
CA PHE A 88 -11.31 -1.49 -8.85
C PHE A 88 -12.05 -0.89 -10.07
N ASP A 89 -12.29 -1.68 -11.13
CA ASP A 89 -13.09 -1.24 -12.27
C ASP A 89 -14.61 -1.26 -11.98
N ASP A 90 -15.04 -1.93 -10.92
CA ASP A 90 -16.46 -1.99 -10.55
C ASP A 90 -16.88 -0.81 -9.65
N VAL A 91 -15.90 -0.04 -9.17
CA VAL A 91 -16.11 1.02 -8.17
C VAL A 91 -16.69 2.26 -8.82
N SER A 92 -17.89 2.64 -8.39
CA SER A 92 -18.60 3.85 -8.82
C SER A 92 -19.53 4.36 -7.69
N PRO A 93 -19.91 5.65 -7.70
CA PRO A 93 -20.87 6.17 -6.72
C PRO A 93 -22.20 5.41 -6.75
N GLU A 94 -22.64 4.99 -7.93
CA GLU A 94 -23.85 4.21 -8.16
C GLU A 94 -23.71 2.82 -7.53
N ALA A 95 -22.61 2.10 -7.79
CA ALA A 95 -22.37 0.79 -7.20
C ALA A 95 -22.31 0.86 -5.66
N VAL A 96 -21.67 1.89 -5.10
CA VAL A 96 -21.63 2.10 -3.64
C VAL A 96 -23.04 2.36 -3.09
N SER A 97 -23.82 3.20 -3.78
CA SER A 97 -25.20 3.48 -3.40
C SER A 97 -26.07 2.22 -3.41
N ASP A 98 -25.90 1.36 -4.41
CA ASP A 98 -26.61 0.10 -4.52
C ASP A 98 -26.29 -0.86 -3.36
N VAL A 99 -25.01 -0.97 -2.96
CA VAL A 99 -24.63 -1.78 -1.79
C VAL A 99 -25.22 -1.21 -0.50
N LEU A 100 -25.14 0.11 -0.31
CA LEU A 100 -25.70 0.78 0.86
C LEU A 100 -27.22 0.60 0.96
N ALA A 101 -27.93 0.66 -0.16
CA ALA A 101 -29.38 0.50 -0.18
C ALA A 101 -29.82 -0.96 0.03
N ALA A 102 -29.05 -1.93 -0.47
CA ALA A 102 -29.43 -3.33 -0.43
C ALA A 102 -28.97 -4.07 0.82
N GLU A 103 -27.79 -3.75 1.36
CA GLU A 103 -27.08 -4.64 2.29
C GLU A 103 -26.73 -3.98 3.64
N VAL A 104 -26.96 -2.67 3.79
CA VAL A 104 -26.58 -1.91 5.01
C VAL A 104 -27.81 -1.46 5.79
N ASP A 105 -27.82 -1.75 7.09
CA ASP A 105 -28.78 -1.14 8.01
C ASP A 105 -28.22 0.20 8.53
N PRO A 106 -28.83 1.34 8.19
CA PRO A 106 -28.35 2.64 8.60
C PRO A 106 -28.42 2.86 10.12
N GLN A 107 -29.37 2.23 10.81
CA GLN A 107 -29.45 2.33 12.26
C GLN A 107 -28.22 1.68 12.91
N THR A 108 -27.81 0.52 12.40
CA THR A 108 -26.62 -0.19 12.87
C THR A 108 -25.33 0.55 12.51
N LEU A 109 -25.18 1.00 11.25
CA LEU A 109 -23.92 1.60 10.78
C LEU A 109 -23.75 3.08 11.19
N PHE A 110 -24.84 3.86 11.20
CA PHE A 110 -24.82 5.31 11.45
C PHE A 110 -25.52 5.73 12.73
N GLY A 111 -26.24 4.83 13.41
CA GLY A 111 -26.92 5.11 14.68
C GLY A 111 -28.23 5.88 14.53
N LEU A 112 -28.63 6.15 13.28
CA LEU A 112 -29.83 6.89 12.94
C LEU A 112 -30.51 6.19 11.74
N PRO A 113 -31.84 6.05 11.74
CA PRO A 113 -32.53 5.53 10.57
C PRO A 113 -32.62 6.64 9.53
N TRP A 114 -32.50 6.28 8.25
CA TRP A 114 -32.84 7.18 7.15
C TRP A 114 -34.01 6.62 6.33
N THR A 115 -34.77 7.51 5.69
CA THR A 115 -35.86 7.14 4.76
C THR A 115 -35.38 7.04 3.31
N GLY A 116 -34.14 7.44 3.05
CA GLY A 116 -33.43 7.34 1.78
C GLY A 116 -31.95 7.64 2.00
N LEU A 117 -31.08 7.11 1.14
CA LEU A 117 -29.64 7.29 1.23
C LEU A 117 -29.28 8.78 0.99
N PRO A 118 -28.63 9.46 1.96
CA PRO A 118 -28.17 10.83 1.74
C PRO A 118 -27.08 10.91 0.68
N ASP A 119 -27.14 11.94 -0.15
CA ASP A 119 -26.30 12.09 -1.35
C ASP A 119 -24.79 12.05 -1.07
N ASP A 120 -24.35 12.50 0.11
CA ASP A 120 -22.94 12.55 0.48
C ASP A 120 -22.42 11.27 1.16
N ILE A 121 -23.30 10.39 1.63
CA ILE A 121 -22.92 9.19 2.38
C ILE A 121 -22.32 8.13 1.44
N ALA A 122 -22.92 7.93 0.26
CA ALA A 122 -22.37 7.01 -0.73
C ALA A 122 -20.91 7.35 -1.05
N GLU A 123 -20.63 8.62 -1.24
CA GLU A 123 -19.29 9.06 -1.56
C GLU A 123 -18.32 8.87 -0.40
N ARG A 124 -18.71 9.27 0.83
CA ARG A 124 -17.88 9.09 2.02
C ARG A 124 -17.55 7.63 2.24
N VAL A 125 -18.56 6.76 2.30
CA VAL A 125 -18.37 5.31 2.50
C VAL A 125 -17.52 4.71 1.39
N GLY A 126 -17.76 5.10 0.14
CA GLY A 126 -16.95 4.67 -1.00
C GLY A 126 -15.47 5.03 -0.82
N ARG A 127 -15.15 6.22 -0.28
CA ARG A 127 -13.76 6.61 0.03
C ARG A 127 -13.18 5.83 1.19
N ILE A 128 -13.94 5.56 2.26
CA ILE A 128 -13.47 4.74 3.39
C ILE A 128 -13.09 3.35 2.90
N TRP A 129 -14.01 2.71 2.17
CA TRP A 129 -13.78 1.39 1.61
C TRP A 129 -12.59 1.40 0.64
N LEU A 130 -12.54 2.36 -0.29
CA LEU A 130 -11.47 2.42 -1.28
C LEU A 130 -10.10 2.68 -0.64
N TRP A 131 -10.02 3.59 0.34
CA TRP A 131 -8.78 3.85 1.08
C TRP A 131 -8.24 2.57 1.72
N SER A 132 -9.10 1.79 2.37
CA SER A 132 -8.75 0.49 2.94
C SER A 132 -8.23 -0.48 1.86
N ARG A 133 -8.97 -0.66 0.75
CA ARG A 133 -8.58 -1.60 -0.30
C ARG A 133 -7.31 -1.22 -1.05
N VAL A 134 -7.09 0.07 -1.29
CA VAL A 134 -5.90 0.59 -1.97
C VAL A 134 -4.68 0.48 -1.05
N GLY A 135 -4.81 0.82 0.23
CA GLY A 135 -3.77 0.58 1.24
C GLY A 135 -3.37 -0.90 1.31
N ASP A 136 -4.35 -1.80 1.43
CA ASP A 136 -4.11 -3.25 1.38
C ASP A 136 -3.41 -3.67 0.08
N THR A 137 -3.70 -3.03 -1.05
CA THR A 137 -3.08 -3.36 -2.35
C THR A 137 -1.63 -2.94 -2.38
N ALA A 138 -1.31 -1.75 -1.88
CA ALA A 138 0.06 -1.27 -1.72
C ALA A 138 0.87 -2.25 -0.87
N ASP A 139 0.31 -2.68 0.26
CA ASP A 139 0.96 -3.62 1.17
C ASP A 139 1.28 -4.97 0.51
N HIS A 140 0.33 -5.54 -0.23
CA HIS A 140 0.55 -6.82 -0.92
C HIS A 140 1.59 -6.67 -2.04
N LEU A 141 1.57 -5.57 -2.79
CA LEU A 141 2.56 -5.26 -3.80
C LEU A 141 3.96 -5.11 -3.20
N LEU A 142 4.11 -4.31 -2.14
CA LEU A 142 5.38 -4.12 -1.44
C LEU A 142 5.93 -5.43 -0.89
N LYS A 143 5.10 -6.23 -0.22
CA LYS A 143 5.50 -7.54 0.33
C LYS A 143 5.90 -8.53 -0.77
N TRP A 144 5.12 -8.61 -1.84
CA TRP A 144 5.41 -9.53 -2.95
C TRP A 144 6.69 -9.12 -3.69
N LEU A 145 6.83 -7.84 -4.03
CA LEU A 145 8.04 -7.31 -4.69
C LEU A 145 9.28 -7.44 -3.80
N HIS A 146 9.14 -7.21 -2.51
CA HIS A 146 10.22 -7.41 -1.54
C HIS A 146 10.77 -8.84 -1.59
N LEU A 147 9.89 -9.84 -1.55
CA LEU A 147 10.28 -11.25 -1.64
C LEU A 147 10.83 -11.60 -3.02
N ALA A 148 10.18 -11.13 -4.09
CA ALA A 148 10.56 -11.40 -5.48
C ALA A 148 11.94 -10.84 -5.86
N LEU A 149 12.40 -9.79 -5.18
CA LEU A 149 13.66 -9.08 -5.48
C LEU A 149 14.78 -9.36 -4.47
N ARG A 150 14.55 -10.26 -3.51
CA ARG A 150 15.57 -10.73 -2.57
C ARG A 150 16.62 -11.57 -3.33
N ALA A 151 17.87 -11.52 -2.87
CA ALA A 151 19.08 -11.88 -3.62
C ALA A 151 19.25 -13.35 -4.08
N ASP A 152 18.26 -14.22 -3.88
CA ASP A 152 18.39 -15.67 -4.11
C ASP A 152 18.16 -16.12 -5.57
N ALA A 153 17.84 -15.21 -6.49
CA ALA A 153 17.70 -15.54 -7.91
C ALA A 153 18.98 -15.17 -8.69
N ALA A 154 20.02 -15.99 -8.52
CA ALA A 154 21.37 -15.78 -9.05
C ALA A 154 21.49 -15.64 -10.59
N ASP A 155 20.42 -15.93 -11.35
CA ASP A 155 20.44 -15.98 -12.82
C ASP A 155 19.61 -14.88 -13.52
N ASP A 156 18.95 -13.98 -12.79
CA ASP A 156 18.09 -12.94 -13.38
C ASP A 156 18.74 -11.55 -13.30
N GLN A 157 19.42 -11.15 -14.38
CA GLN A 157 20.03 -9.82 -14.54
C GLN A 157 19.01 -8.67 -14.43
N GLY A 158 17.70 -8.93 -14.58
CA GLY A 158 16.64 -7.94 -14.42
C GLY A 158 16.39 -7.55 -12.96
N ILE A 159 16.75 -8.39 -11.98
CA ILE A 159 16.46 -8.14 -10.55
C ILE A 159 17.13 -6.87 -10.04
N GLY A 160 18.37 -6.59 -10.44
CA GLY A 160 19.06 -5.37 -10.02
C GLY A 160 18.35 -4.11 -10.51
N ARG A 161 17.85 -4.12 -11.75
CA ARG A 161 17.07 -3.01 -12.32
C ARG A 161 15.72 -2.85 -11.63
N ASP A 162 15.00 -3.95 -11.44
CA ASP A 162 13.69 -3.94 -10.80
C ASP A 162 13.79 -3.50 -9.33
N ARG A 163 14.85 -3.92 -8.62
CA ARG A 163 15.17 -3.46 -7.27
C ARG A 163 15.45 -1.97 -7.21
N ALA A 164 16.28 -1.45 -8.12
CA ALA A 164 16.55 -0.01 -8.18
C ALA A 164 15.26 0.78 -8.45
N ARG A 165 14.41 0.29 -9.37
CA ARG A 165 13.10 0.90 -9.64
C ARG A 165 12.19 0.88 -8.41
N LEU A 166 12.09 -0.25 -7.71
CA LEU A 166 11.31 -0.34 -6.47
C LEU A 166 11.79 0.68 -5.43
N LEU A 167 13.10 0.75 -5.19
CA LEU A 167 13.70 1.69 -4.24
C LEU A 167 13.37 3.15 -4.61
N VAL A 168 13.42 3.52 -5.89
CA VAL A 168 13.01 4.87 -6.33
C VAL A 168 11.55 5.13 -6.01
N LEU A 169 10.64 4.23 -6.40
CA LEU A 169 9.19 4.39 -6.16
C LEU A 169 8.87 4.57 -4.67
N VAL A 170 9.47 3.74 -3.79
CA VAL A 170 9.21 3.85 -2.35
C VAL A 170 9.82 5.10 -1.75
N LYS A 171 11.02 5.52 -2.18
CA LYS A 171 11.68 6.74 -1.68
C LYS A 171 10.90 8.00 -2.03
N GLU A 172 10.34 8.06 -3.23
CA GLU A 172 9.52 9.19 -3.69
C GLU A 172 8.18 9.29 -2.95
N ALA A 173 7.54 8.14 -2.68
CA ALA A 173 6.24 8.10 -2.01
C ALA A 173 6.33 8.30 -0.49
N LEU A 174 7.36 7.73 0.15
CA LEU A 174 7.45 7.55 1.60
C LEU A 174 7.15 8.78 2.47
N PRO A 175 7.63 10.01 2.16
CA PRO A 175 7.33 11.20 2.96
C PRO A 175 5.83 11.48 3.13
N ARG A 176 5.00 11.01 2.19
CA ARG A 176 3.56 11.27 2.13
C ARG A 176 2.69 10.05 2.44
N LEU A 177 3.29 8.88 2.66
CA LEU A 177 2.54 7.66 2.92
C LEU A 177 1.93 7.67 4.33
N PRO A 178 0.75 7.06 4.52
CA PRO A 178 0.22 6.77 5.84
C PRO A 178 1.14 5.81 6.59
N GLU A 179 1.11 5.89 7.92
CA GLU A 179 2.08 5.25 8.82
C GLU A 179 2.39 3.79 8.49
N TRP A 180 1.37 2.94 8.37
CA TRP A 180 1.56 1.51 8.15
C TRP A 180 2.19 1.18 6.80
N THR A 181 1.71 1.79 5.71
CA THR A 181 2.30 1.61 4.37
C THR A 181 3.70 2.21 4.30
N GLY A 182 3.93 3.34 4.99
CA GLY A 182 5.26 3.95 5.14
C GLY A 182 6.25 3.04 5.87
N PHE A 183 5.80 2.35 6.92
CA PHE A 183 6.62 1.35 7.61
C PHE A 183 7.03 0.19 6.69
N LEU A 184 6.11 -0.35 5.87
CA LEU A 184 6.45 -1.39 4.89
C LEU A 184 7.44 -0.89 3.83
N ALA A 185 7.28 0.35 3.35
CA ALA A 185 8.23 0.97 2.43
C ALA A 185 9.63 1.13 3.05
N LEU A 186 9.72 1.50 4.34
CA LEU A 186 10.99 1.53 5.07
C LEU A 186 11.64 0.15 5.18
N LEU A 187 10.86 -0.91 5.46
CA LEU A 187 11.38 -2.29 5.47
C LEU A 187 11.94 -2.71 4.11
N VAL A 188 11.33 -2.28 3.01
CA VAL A 188 11.85 -2.49 1.65
C VAL A 188 13.21 -1.81 1.48
N ILE A 189 13.34 -0.55 1.89
CA ILE A 189 14.61 0.20 1.83
C ILE A 189 15.67 -0.46 2.70
N GLU A 190 15.34 -0.82 3.93
CA GLU A 190 16.24 -1.48 4.89
C GLU A 190 16.79 -2.80 4.32
N THR A 191 15.92 -3.61 3.72
CA THR A 191 16.28 -4.96 3.29
C THR A 191 16.94 -5.00 1.91
N LEU A 192 16.49 -4.15 0.98
CA LEU A 192 16.97 -4.16 -0.41
C LEU A 192 17.97 -3.05 -0.73
N GLY A 193 18.03 -1.99 0.08
CA GLY A 193 18.89 -0.82 -0.13
C GLY A 193 20.37 -1.14 -0.05
N GLY A 194 21.17 -0.29 -0.68
CA GLY A 194 22.63 -0.31 -0.58
C GLY A 194 23.15 0.85 0.25
N SER A 195 24.43 1.18 0.04
CA SER A 195 25.04 2.35 0.69
C SER A 195 24.37 3.67 0.31
N ASP A 196 23.79 3.76 -0.88
CA ASP A 196 23.10 4.97 -1.36
C ASP A 196 21.86 5.31 -0.51
N GLU A 197 21.15 4.30 0.00
CA GLU A 197 19.98 4.47 0.86
C GLU A 197 20.32 4.98 2.27
N ILE A 198 21.58 4.92 2.71
CA ILE A 198 22.02 5.49 3.99
C ILE A 198 21.84 7.01 3.99
N ALA A 199 22.25 7.68 2.90
CA ALA A 199 22.13 9.13 2.77
C ALA A 199 20.65 9.54 2.79
N TYR A 200 19.83 8.86 2.00
CA TYR A 200 18.38 9.08 1.96
C TYR A 200 17.72 8.94 3.35
N LEU A 201 17.97 7.83 4.06
CA LEU A 201 17.38 7.62 5.40
C LEU A 201 17.90 8.63 6.42
N THR A 202 19.15 9.08 6.28
CA THR A 202 19.71 10.15 7.13
C THR A 202 18.99 11.47 6.89
N GLU A 203 18.74 11.84 5.63
CA GLU A 203 17.98 13.05 5.29
C GLU A 203 16.54 12.94 5.79
N LEU A 204 15.86 11.85 5.48
CA LEU A 204 14.46 11.61 5.87
C LEU A 204 14.27 11.66 7.39
N ALA A 205 15.17 11.07 8.18
CA ALA A 205 15.10 11.07 9.64
C ALA A 205 15.22 12.48 10.27
N ASN A 206 15.80 13.43 9.53
CA ASN A 206 16.04 14.81 9.99
C ASN A 206 15.15 15.85 9.32
N ASP A 207 14.26 15.45 8.39
CA ASP A 207 13.43 16.37 7.62
C ASP A 207 12.22 16.89 8.44
N PRO A 208 12.19 18.16 8.85
CA PRO A 208 11.11 18.69 9.69
C PRO A 208 9.72 18.66 9.02
N ASP A 209 9.66 18.55 7.69
CA ASP A 209 8.40 18.49 6.94
C ASP A 209 7.80 17.07 6.91
N VAL A 210 8.54 16.07 7.40
CA VAL A 210 8.12 14.67 7.48
C VAL A 210 7.50 14.36 8.87
N PRO A 211 6.38 13.61 8.92
CA PRO A 211 5.77 13.20 10.19
C PRO A 211 6.75 12.56 11.17
N GLU A 212 6.64 12.91 12.44
CA GLU A 212 7.58 12.47 13.49
C GLU A 212 7.75 10.95 13.54
N GLN A 213 6.66 10.20 13.42
CA GLN A 213 6.71 8.74 13.40
C GLN A 213 7.50 8.21 12.19
N THR A 214 7.31 8.77 11.00
CA THR A 214 8.07 8.39 9.80
C THR A 214 9.55 8.69 9.98
N ARG A 215 9.91 9.82 10.59
CA ARG A 215 11.31 10.15 10.93
C ARG A 215 11.93 9.17 11.92
N ALA A 216 11.19 8.83 12.98
CA ALA A 216 11.65 7.87 13.99
C ALA A 216 11.90 6.48 13.36
N ASN A 217 10.95 5.99 12.57
CA ASN A 217 11.08 4.72 11.86
C ASN A 217 12.25 4.76 10.85
N ALA A 218 12.48 5.89 10.17
CA ALA A 218 13.63 6.05 9.27
C ALA A 218 14.97 5.99 9.99
N ALA A 219 15.06 6.58 11.19
CA ALA A 219 16.26 6.51 12.02
C ALA A 219 16.53 5.07 12.51
N GLU A 220 15.49 4.32 12.84
CA GLU A 220 15.60 2.89 13.19
C GLU A 220 16.08 2.06 11.99
N SER A 221 15.42 2.18 10.83
CA SER A 221 15.82 1.49 9.61
C SER A 221 17.23 1.85 9.13
N LEU A 222 17.69 3.09 9.38
CA LEU A 222 19.06 3.50 9.12
C LEU A 222 20.08 2.70 9.96
N GLY A 223 19.76 2.46 11.23
CA GLY A 223 20.56 1.60 12.12
C GLY A 223 20.64 0.17 11.60
N ASN A 224 19.48 -0.41 11.29
CA ASN A 224 19.37 -1.78 10.78
C ASN A 224 20.12 -1.96 9.44
N LEU A 225 19.98 -1.00 8.52
CA LEU A 225 20.67 -1.02 7.22
C LEU A 225 22.19 -1.00 7.41
N ARG A 226 22.71 -0.13 8.28
CA ARG A 226 24.15 -0.06 8.58
C ARG A 226 24.67 -1.36 9.17
N ASP A 227 23.95 -1.94 10.11
CA ASP A 227 24.32 -3.21 10.73
C ASP A 227 24.34 -4.36 9.72
N ARG A 228 23.35 -4.41 8.81
CA ARG A 228 23.30 -5.40 7.73
C ARG A 228 24.49 -5.26 6.79
N LEU A 229 24.75 -4.06 6.27
CA LEU A 229 25.85 -3.81 5.33
C LEU A 229 27.22 -4.07 5.97
N ALA A 230 27.39 -3.77 7.27
CA ALA A 230 28.61 -4.10 7.99
C ALA A 230 28.84 -5.62 8.11
N LYS A 231 27.78 -6.40 8.35
CA LYS A 231 27.85 -7.87 8.39
C LYS A 231 28.16 -8.47 7.02
N GLU A 232 27.54 -7.96 5.96
CA GLU A 232 27.79 -8.39 4.57
C GLU A 232 29.22 -8.06 4.12
N GLY A 233 29.73 -6.87 4.47
CA GLY A 233 31.10 -6.46 4.18
C GLY A 233 32.16 -7.20 5.00
N GLY A 234 31.85 -7.55 6.27
CA GLY A 234 32.73 -8.33 7.13
C GLY A 234 32.81 -9.81 6.77
N ALA A 235 31.71 -10.40 6.27
CA ALA A 235 31.68 -11.79 5.80
C ALA A 235 32.49 -12.03 4.51
N SER A 236 32.75 -10.98 3.73
CA SER A 236 33.65 -11.04 2.56
C SER A 236 35.14 -10.90 2.91
N ALA A 237 35.49 -10.65 4.18
CA ALA A 237 36.86 -10.43 4.64
C ALA A 237 37.34 -11.51 5.64
N SER A 238 37.75 -12.67 5.12
CA SER A 238 38.60 -13.74 5.74
C SER A 238 37.92 -15.05 6.20
N PRO A 239 38.59 -16.23 6.07
CA PRO A 239 40.05 -16.39 5.84
C PRO A 239 40.46 -17.31 4.68
N GLU A 240 41.38 -16.81 3.84
CA GLU A 240 42.54 -17.59 3.42
C GLU A 240 43.33 -17.98 4.68
N ARG A 241 43.21 -19.23 5.11
CA ARG A 241 44.25 -19.98 5.83
C ARG A 241 44.05 -21.48 5.63
N ALA A 242 44.87 -22.08 4.79
CA ALA A 242 45.63 -23.28 5.15
C ALA A 242 46.76 -23.47 4.15
N SER A 243 47.98 -23.32 4.67
CA SER A 243 49.25 -23.78 4.10
C SER A 243 49.26 -25.28 3.79
#